data_AF-A0A2K3MID7-F1
#
_entry.id   AF-A0A2K3MID7-F1
#
_cell.length_a   1.000
_cell.length_b   1.000
_cell.length_c   1.000
_cell.angle_alpha   90.00
_cell.angle_beta   90.00
_cell.angle_gamma   90.00
#
_symmetry.space_group_name_H-M   'P 1'
#
loop_
_entity.id
_entity.type
_entity.pdbx_description
1 polymer ?
#
loop_
_entity_poly.entity_id
_entity_poly.type
_entity_poly.pdbx_seq_one_letter_code
_entity_poly.pdbx_strand_id
1 'polypeptide(L)'
;MEFQGEDGSKFPLQTSDKLLFGRGFGFNTDDHTVSRRHVSFQLNESESESPRVSFQVIGRNPIWVLKNNDGTLNLFRKFDMGQLELGDRFCLSGKTPIWYYLFHSTNFCFFALHDNDDDDDDDDDDVFLF
;
A
#
# COMPACT_ATOMS: atom_id res chain seq x y z
N MET A 1 7.74 -5.09 -5.68
CA MET A 1 6.84 -4.19 -4.90
C MET A 1 5.45 -4.79 -4.87
N GLU A 2 4.63 -4.52 -3.85
CA GLU A 2 3.21 -4.95 -3.85
C GLU A 2 2.30 -3.87 -3.24
N PHE A 3 1.03 -3.95 -3.60
CA PHE A 3 -0.04 -3.28 -2.89
C PHE A 3 -0.69 -4.25 -1.91
N GLN A 4 -0.96 -3.80 -0.69
CA GLN A 4 -1.78 -4.51 0.27
C GLN A 4 -2.96 -3.65 0.69
N GLY A 5 -4.16 -4.23 0.64
CA GLY A 5 -5.38 -3.61 1.10
C GLY A 5 -5.59 -3.82 2.61
N GLU A 6 -6.34 -2.92 3.23
CA GLU A 6 -6.83 -3.09 4.61
C GLU A 6 -7.70 -4.34 4.78
N ASP A 7 -8.28 -4.85 3.69
CA ASP A 7 -9.02 -6.12 3.63
C ASP A 7 -8.10 -7.36 3.57
N GLY A 8 -6.78 -7.17 3.63
CA GLY A 8 -5.78 -8.24 3.53
C GLY A 8 -5.47 -8.69 2.11
N SER A 9 -6.10 -8.09 1.09
CA SER A 9 -5.81 -8.40 -0.31
C SER A 9 -4.40 -7.94 -0.69
N LYS A 10 -3.70 -8.71 -1.54
CA LYS A 10 -2.32 -8.42 -1.95
C LYS A 10 -2.16 -8.52 -3.46
N PHE A 11 -1.45 -7.57 -4.04
CA PHE A 11 -1.27 -7.46 -5.48
C PHE A 11 0.19 -7.15 -5.83
N PRO A 12 0.93 -8.10 -6.41
CA PRO A 12 2.31 -7.87 -6.82
C PRO A 12 2.36 -6.91 -8.01
N LEU A 13 3.30 -5.96 -7.95
CA LEU A 13 3.67 -5.10 -9.05
C LEU A 13 4.88 -5.69 -9.76
N GLN A 14 4.72 -5.98 -11.05
CA GLN A 14 5.80 -6.46 -11.91
C GLN A 14 6.41 -5.28 -12.69
N THR A 15 7.73 -5.34 -12.92
CA THR A 15 8.52 -4.24 -13.48
C THR A 15 8.16 -3.88 -14.93
N SER A 16 7.71 -4.85 -15.74
CA SER A 16 7.50 -4.66 -17.17
C SER A 16 6.05 -4.37 -17.59
N ASP A 17 5.07 -4.72 -16.74
CA ASP A 17 3.68 -4.75 -17.14
C ASP A 17 2.83 -3.70 -16.43
N LYS A 18 1.92 -3.10 -17.19
CA LYS A 18 0.90 -2.22 -16.61
C LYS A 18 -0.11 -3.05 -15.84
N LEU A 19 -0.11 -2.91 -14.52
CA LEU A 19 -1.13 -3.49 -13.66
C LEU A 19 -2.41 -2.65 -13.78
N LEU A 20 -3.45 -3.22 -14.38
CA LEU A 20 -4.78 -2.65 -14.27
C LEU A 20 -5.35 -2.97 -12.89
N PHE A 21 -6.09 -2.04 -12.30
CA PHE A 21 -6.69 -2.19 -10.99
C PHE A 21 -8.09 -1.60 -10.98
N GLY A 22 -9.06 -2.31 -10.40
CA GLY A 22 -10.46 -1.92 -10.39
C GLY A 22 -11.39 -3.05 -10.00
N ARG A 23 -12.70 -2.82 -10.15
CA ARG A 23 -13.73 -3.75 -9.68
C ARG A 23 -13.61 -5.14 -10.33
N GLY A 24 -13.47 -6.19 -9.52
CA GLY A 24 -13.25 -7.56 -9.99
C GLY A 24 -11.87 -7.79 -10.62
N PHE A 25 -10.98 -6.80 -10.56
CA PHE A 25 -9.61 -6.88 -11.04
C PHE A 25 -8.68 -6.25 -10.01
N GLY A 26 -8.42 -7.02 -8.96
CA GLY A 26 -7.67 -6.60 -7.78
C GLY A 26 -8.48 -5.82 -6.74
N PHE A 27 -9.67 -5.31 -7.08
CA PHE A 27 -10.59 -4.73 -6.10
C PHE A 27 -11.90 -5.52 -6.08
N ASN A 28 -12.07 -6.42 -5.11
CA ASN A 28 -13.30 -7.19 -4.98
C ASN A 28 -14.38 -6.37 -4.26
N THR A 29 -15.18 -5.65 -5.04
CA THR A 29 -16.28 -4.82 -4.54
C THR A 29 -17.52 -4.99 -5.42
N ASP A 30 -18.69 -4.82 -4.84
CA ASP A 30 -19.95 -4.66 -5.57
C ASP A 30 -20.24 -3.17 -5.89
N ASP A 31 -19.33 -2.26 -5.55
CA ASP A 31 -19.50 -0.85 -5.82
C ASP A 31 -19.34 -0.53 -7.32
N HIS A 32 -20.48 -0.31 -7.98
CA HIS A 32 -20.56 0.09 -9.38
C HIS A 32 -19.99 1.48 -9.69
N THR A 33 -19.62 2.30 -8.67
CA THR A 33 -18.86 3.53 -8.90
C THR A 33 -17.41 3.22 -9.31
N VAL A 34 -16.88 2.06 -8.92
CA VAL A 34 -15.55 1.62 -9.36
C VAL A 34 -15.68 0.86 -10.68
N SER A 35 -14.94 1.33 -11.67
CA SER A 35 -14.87 0.66 -12.97
C SER A 35 -14.04 -0.62 -12.86
N ARG A 36 -14.32 -1.62 -13.70
CA ARG A 36 -13.52 -2.87 -13.72
C ARG A 36 -12.04 -2.65 -14.04
N ARG A 37 -11.76 -1.63 -14.85
CA ARG A 37 -10.42 -1.08 -15.11
C ARG A 37 -10.45 0.38 -14.70
N HIS A 38 -10.02 0.68 -13.48
CA HIS A 38 -10.19 2.00 -12.88
C HIS A 38 -8.89 2.80 -12.91
N VAL A 39 -7.77 2.17 -12.58
CA VAL A 39 -6.44 2.77 -12.56
C VAL A 39 -5.47 1.81 -13.24
N SER A 40 -4.49 2.35 -13.97
CA SER A 40 -3.32 1.58 -14.38
C SER A 40 -2.13 2.01 -13.56
N PHE A 41 -1.40 1.04 -13.02
CA PHE A 41 -0.13 1.23 -12.32
C PHE A 41 1.02 0.72 -13.16
N GLN A 42 2.16 1.37 -13.05
CA GLN A 42 3.41 0.96 -13.67
C GLN A 42 4.55 1.22 -12.70
N LEU A 43 5.27 0.16 -12.35
CA LEU A 43 6.44 0.22 -11.51
C LEU A 43 7.61 0.75 -12.34
N ASN A 44 8.27 1.80 -11.85
CA ASN A 44 9.48 2.33 -12.45
C ASN A 44 10.66 1.91 -11.55
N GLU A 45 11.41 0.90 -11.98
CA GLU A 45 12.65 0.49 -11.32
C GLU A 45 13.82 1.23 -11.97
N SER A 46 14.22 2.33 -11.34
CA SER A 46 15.50 2.99 -11.65
C SER A 46 16.51 2.51 -10.61
N GLU A 47 17.63 1.91 -11.04
CA GLU A 47 18.66 1.35 -10.15
C GLU A 47 19.29 2.36 -9.18
N SER A 48 19.10 3.67 -9.41
CA SER A 48 19.70 4.76 -8.63
C SER A 48 18.69 5.61 -7.84
N GLU A 49 17.39 5.36 -7.98
CA GLU A 49 16.34 6.17 -7.34
C GLU A 49 15.46 5.31 -6.42
N SER A 50 14.79 5.98 -5.47
CA SER A 50 13.78 5.30 -4.68
C SER A 50 12.69 4.72 -5.60
N PRO A 51 12.26 3.47 -5.38
CA PRO A 51 11.29 2.82 -6.24
C PRO A 51 9.94 3.57 -6.19
N ARG A 52 9.44 3.96 -7.36
CA ARG A 52 8.20 4.72 -7.52
C ARG A 52 7.22 3.98 -8.41
N VAL A 53 5.94 4.08 -8.09
CA VAL A 53 4.87 3.54 -8.92
C VAL A 53 4.12 4.69 -9.56
N SER A 54 4.24 4.81 -10.88
CA SER A 54 3.42 5.74 -11.64
C SER A 54 2.01 5.18 -11.83
N PHE A 55 1.01 6.06 -11.86
CA PHE A 55 -0.36 5.66 -12.12
C PHE A 55 -1.08 6.62 -13.07
N GLN A 56 -2.12 6.11 -13.70
CA GLN A 56 -3.08 6.90 -14.47
C GLN A 56 -4.51 6.45 -14.17
N VAL A 57 -5.39 7.42 -13.93
CA VAL A 57 -6.83 7.15 -13.74
C VAL A 57 -7.49 6.95 -15.10
N ILE A 58 -8.10 5.79 -15.32
CA ILE A 58 -8.80 5.43 -16.57
C ILE A 58 -10.32 5.48 -16.37
N GLY A 59 -10.76 5.18 -15.15
CA GLY A 59 -12.15 5.21 -14.73
C GLY A 59 -12.78 6.59 -14.80
N ARG A 60 -14.12 6.64 -14.83
CA ARG A 60 -14.86 7.92 -14.85
C ARG A 60 -14.82 8.62 -13.50
N ASN A 61 -15.01 7.86 -12.42
CA ASN A 61 -14.98 8.39 -11.06
C ASN A 61 -13.52 8.58 -10.61
N PRO A 62 -13.28 9.57 -9.72
CA PRO A 62 -11.94 9.87 -9.25
C PRO A 62 -11.43 8.82 -8.26
N ILE A 63 -10.14 8.90 -7.97
CA ILE A 63 -9.48 8.19 -6.87
C ILE A 63 -8.91 9.19 -5.87
N TRP A 64 -8.61 8.70 -4.68
CA TRP A 64 -7.94 9.47 -3.65
C TRP A 64 -6.58 8.85 -3.35
N VAL A 65 -5.60 9.71 -3.12
CA VAL A 65 -4.24 9.33 -2.71
C VAL A 65 -3.89 10.11 -1.47
N LEU A 66 -3.56 9.41 -0.40
CA LEU A 66 -3.06 9.97 0.84
C LEU A 66 -1.53 9.84 0.87
N LYS A 67 -0.84 10.99 0.92
CA LYS A 67 0.61 11.05 0.96
C LYS A 67 1.13 10.75 2.35
N ASN A 68 2.13 9.88 2.45
CA ASN A 68 2.70 9.49 3.75
C ASN A 68 3.54 10.60 4.40
N ASN A 69 4.21 11.43 3.59
CA ASN A 69 5.15 12.44 4.08
C ASN A 69 4.46 13.59 4.83
N ASP A 70 3.34 14.08 4.31
CA ASP A 70 2.65 15.28 4.81
C ASP A 70 1.18 15.03 5.19
N GLY A 71 0.66 13.81 4.98
CA GLY A 71 -0.74 13.48 5.22
C GLY A 71 -1.70 14.13 4.23
N THR A 72 -1.22 14.68 3.12
CA THR A 72 -2.07 15.37 2.15
C THR A 72 -2.95 14.38 1.38
N LEU A 73 -4.26 14.61 1.39
CA LEU A 73 -5.24 13.87 0.62
C LEU A 73 -5.47 14.53 -0.74
N ASN A 74 -5.00 13.89 -1.81
CA ASN A 74 -5.10 14.36 -3.17
C ASN A 74 -6.18 13.61 -3.95
N LEU A 75 -6.99 14.33 -4.72
CA LEU A 75 -8.03 13.79 -5.59
C LEU A 75 -7.55 13.76 -7.04
N PHE A 76 -7.56 12.59 -7.67
CA PHE A 76 -7.18 12.40 -9.07
C PHE A 76 -8.39 11.99 -9.91
N ARG A 77 -8.66 12.73 -10.97
CA ARG A 77 -9.77 12.52 -11.90
C ARG A 77 -9.32 11.72 -13.11
N LYS A 78 -10.27 11.36 -13.96
CA LYS A 78 -10.00 10.65 -15.21
C LYS A 78 -8.89 11.33 -16.03
N PHE A 79 -7.94 10.53 -16.48
CA PHE A 79 -6.72 10.88 -17.20
C PHE A 79 -5.62 11.56 -16.40
N ASP A 80 -5.90 11.93 -15.14
CA ASP A 80 -4.84 12.43 -14.26
C ASP A 80 -3.80 11.34 -14.03
N MET A 81 -2.54 11.78 -13.96
CA MET A 81 -1.39 10.93 -13.69
C MET A 81 -0.75 11.36 -12.38
N GLY A 82 -0.15 10.40 -11.69
CA GLY A 82 0.59 10.68 -10.46
C GLY A 82 1.61 9.60 -10.16
N GLN A 83 2.27 9.76 -9.03
CA GLN A 83 3.25 8.82 -8.50
C GLN A 83 2.90 8.46 -7.06
N LEU A 84 3.07 7.18 -6.73
CA LEU A 84 3.03 6.63 -5.39
C LEU A 84 4.44 6.27 -4.94
N GLU A 85 4.76 6.68 -3.72
CA GLU A 85 5.98 6.31 -3.02
C GLU A 85 5.66 5.30 -1.92
N LEU A 86 6.70 4.69 -1.32
CA LEU A 86 6.52 3.75 -0.23
C LEU A 86 5.76 4.40 0.94
N GLY A 87 4.77 3.69 1.46
CA GLY A 87 3.89 4.17 2.54
C GLY A 87 2.72 5.04 2.07
N ASP A 88 2.72 5.56 0.84
CA ASP A 88 1.54 6.24 0.29
C ASP A 88 0.36 5.27 0.23
N ARG A 89 -0.84 5.83 0.40
CA ARG A 89 -2.09 5.08 0.36
C ARG A 89 -2.99 5.59 -0.75
N PHE A 90 -3.81 4.72 -1.32
CA PHE A 90 -4.85 5.14 -2.25
C PHE A 90 -6.16 4.38 -2.00
N CYS A 91 -7.28 4.98 -2.40
CA CYS A 91 -8.58 4.32 -2.41
C CYS A 91 -9.34 4.62 -3.71
N LEU A 92 -10.13 3.65 -4.17
CA LEU A 92 -10.86 3.74 -5.44
C LEU A 92 -12.32 4.18 -5.28
N SER A 93 -12.87 4.10 -4.06
CA SER A 93 -14.28 4.40 -3.78
C SER A 93 -14.40 5.31 -2.57
N GLY A 94 -15.23 6.34 -2.70
CA GLY A 94 -15.68 7.16 -1.58
C GLY A 94 -16.89 6.58 -0.84
N LYS A 95 -17.57 5.57 -1.40
CA LYS A 95 -18.72 4.91 -0.74
C LYS A 95 -18.28 3.79 0.19
N THR A 96 -17.35 2.97 -0.30
CA THR A 96 -16.74 1.86 0.44
C THR A 96 -15.22 2.04 0.37
N PRO A 97 -14.66 2.95 1.17
CA PRO A 97 -13.24 3.23 1.14
C PRO A 97 -12.47 2.04 1.70
N ILE A 98 -11.74 1.36 0.83
CA ILE A 98 -10.71 0.40 1.21
C ILE A 98 -9.39 1.05 0.78
N TRP A 99 -8.50 1.24 1.74
CA TRP A 99 -7.19 1.79 1.47
C TRP A 99 -6.19 0.71 1.12
N TYR A 100 -5.38 1.01 0.11
CA TYR A 100 -4.26 0.20 -0.33
C TYR A 100 -2.98 0.95 -0.04
N TYR A 101 -2.00 0.29 0.55
CA TYR A 101 -0.67 0.85 0.79
C TYR A 101 0.39 0.14 -0.06
N LEU A 102 1.37 0.92 -0.50
CA LEU A 102 2.53 0.42 -1.26
C LEU A 102 3.66 0.02 -0.32
N PHE A 103 4.15 -1.21 -0.44
CA PHE A 103 5.28 -1.72 0.34
C PHE A 103 6.22 -2.60 -0.50
N HIS A 104 7.40 -2.87 0.06
CA HIS A 104 8.40 -3.70 -0.60
C HIS A 104 8.10 -5.20 -0.43
N SER A 105 8.01 -5.92 -1.56
CA SER A 105 7.96 -7.38 -1.58
C SER A 105 9.36 -7.93 -1.37
N THR A 106 9.98 -7.67 -0.23
CA THR A 106 11.09 -8.53 0.20
C THR A 106 10.49 -9.73 0.89
N ASN A 107 11.00 -10.91 0.55
CA ASN A 107 10.62 -12.20 1.09
C ASN A 107 11.03 -12.37 2.58
N PHE A 108 10.91 -11.31 3.39
CA PHE A 108 11.20 -11.30 4.80
C PHE A 108 10.05 -10.60 5.53
N CYS A 109 9.31 -11.40 6.29
CA CYS A 109 8.69 -10.96 7.53
C CYS A 109 9.67 -10.05 8.29
N PHE A 110 9.36 -8.76 8.41
CA PHE A 110 9.99 -7.91 9.42
C PHE A 110 9.01 -6.94 10.13
N PHE A 111 7.73 -6.91 9.74
CA PHE A 111 6.71 -6.14 10.47
C PHE A 111 5.90 -6.97 11.48
N ALA A 112 6.38 -8.17 11.84
CA ALA A 112 5.79 -8.99 12.90
C ALA A 112 6.67 -9.05 14.17
N LEU A 113 7.43 -8.00 14.46
CA LEU A 113 8.17 -7.84 15.73
C LEU A 113 7.97 -6.42 16.27
N HIS A 114 6.72 -6.10 16.59
CA HIS A 114 6.39 -5.09 17.57
C HIS A 114 5.13 -5.59 18.28
N ASP A 115 5.35 -6.58 19.14
CA ASP A 115 4.51 -6.91 20.30
C ASP A 115 5.23 -8.08 20.99
N ASN A 116 5.91 -7.74 22.10
CA ASN A 116 6.41 -8.55 23.22
C ASN A 116 7.75 -7.96 23.71
N ASP A 117 7.74 -6.69 24.13
CA ASP A 117 8.53 -6.31 25.30
C ASP A 117 7.63 -6.64 26.50
N ASP A 118 7.50 -7.94 26.81
CA ASP A 118 6.99 -8.38 28.10
C ASP A 118 8.20 -8.40 29.06
N ASP A 119 8.16 -7.47 30.00
CA ASP A 119 9.00 -7.43 31.19
C ASP A 119 8.85 -8.77 31.96
N ASP A 120 9.90 -9.60 31.95
CA ASP A 120 10.10 -10.67 32.93
C ASP A 120 11.54 -10.56 33.47
N ASP A 121 11.76 -9.55 34.31
CA ASP A 121 12.89 -9.52 35.25
C ASP A 121 12.50 -10.40 36.46
N ASP A 122 12.73 -11.71 36.34
CA ASP A 122 12.77 -12.65 37.47
C ASP A 122 14.11 -13.41 37.41
N ASP A 123 15.06 -13.00 38.25
CA ASP A 123 16.11 -13.88 38.78
C ASP A 123 16.46 -13.41 40.20
N ASP A 124 15.84 -14.09 41.17
CA ASP A 124 16.20 -14.10 42.58
C ASP A 124 17.61 -14.68 42.82
N ASP A 125 18.27 -14.11 43.83
CA ASP A 125 19.26 -14.69 44.75
C ASP A 125 20.58 -15.32 44.22
N ASP A 126 21.73 -14.68 44.56
CA ASP A 126 22.64 -15.27 45.57
C ASP A 126 23.80 -14.34 46.02
N VAL A 127 23.82 -14.12 47.34
CA VAL A 127 24.92 -13.92 48.30
C VAL A 127 26.35 -13.75 47.76
N PHE A 128 27.01 -12.63 48.13
CA PHE A 128 28.39 -12.68 48.63
C PHE A 128 28.61 -11.74 49.83
N LEU A 129 28.81 -12.35 50.99
CA LEU A 129 29.42 -11.78 52.20
C LEU A 129 30.91 -11.51 51.96
N PHE A 130 31.38 -10.32 52.32
CA PHE A 130 32.70 -10.09 52.92
C PHE A 130 32.62 -8.97 53.95
#